data_AF-A0A942ZFV1-F1
#
_entry.id   AF-A0A942ZFV1-F1
#
_cell.length_a   1.000
_cell.length_b   1.000
_cell.length_c   1.000
_cell.angle_alpha   90.00
_cell.angle_beta   90.00
_cell.angle_gamma   90.00
#
_symmetry.space_group_name_H-M   'P 1'
#
loop_
_entity.id
_entity.type
_entity.pdbx_description
1 polymer ?
#
loop_
_entity_poly.entity_id
_entity_poly.type
_entity_poly.pdbx_seq_one_letter_code
_entity_poly.pdbx_strand_id
1 'polypeptide(L)'
;MTYFNSPWADSLRLDDGTLVSSSSQLEAYLREHDLSLSADYSEAWRQKRKNRRETARRKELFAAFLHNYKRSIWNAKSTKRYFRPAGR
;
A
#
# COMPACT_ATOMS: atom_id res chain seq x y z
N MET A 1 -17.40 1.09 -21.36
CA MET A 1 -18.74 0.81 -20.79
C MET A 1 -19.17 -0.57 -21.25
N THR A 2 -18.95 -1.59 -20.42
CA THR A 2 -19.49 -2.94 -20.65
C THR A 2 -20.90 -3.00 -20.08
N TYR A 3 -21.88 -3.17 -20.96
CA TYR A 3 -23.28 -3.29 -20.60
C TYR A 3 -23.54 -4.68 -20.01
N PHE A 4 -24.12 -4.74 -18.79
CA PHE A 4 -24.75 -5.94 -18.24
C PHE A 4 -26.00 -6.25 -19.07
N ASN A 5 -25.83 -6.84 -20.25
CA ASN A 5 -26.93 -7.17 -21.17
C ASN A 5 -27.23 -8.68 -21.20
N SER A 6 -27.02 -9.38 -20.08
CA SER A 6 -27.49 -10.76 -19.96
C SER A 6 -28.61 -10.83 -18.90
N PRO A 7 -29.81 -11.28 -19.27
CA PRO A 7 -30.91 -11.51 -18.33
C PRO A 7 -30.69 -12.73 -17.41
N TRP A 8 -29.47 -13.27 -17.34
CA TRP A 8 -29.12 -14.48 -16.58
C TRP A 8 -28.04 -14.27 -15.51
N ALA A 9 -27.54 -13.04 -15.30
CA ALA A 9 -26.46 -12.77 -14.34
C ALA A 9 -27.00 -12.12 -13.06
N ASP A 10 -27.82 -12.86 -12.29
CA ASP A 10 -28.47 -12.35 -11.07
C ASP A 10 -27.51 -12.11 -9.89
N SER A 11 -26.28 -12.62 -9.93
CA SER A 11 -25.19 -12.23 -9.01
C SER A 11 -23.92 -12.98 -9.37
N LEU A 12 -22.78 -12.28 -9.31
CA LEU A 12 -21.46 -12.85 -9.51
C LEU A 12 -20.80 -13.05 -8.14
N ARG A 13 -20.36 -14.28 -7.85
CA ARG A 13 -19.54 -14.55 -6.66
C ARG A 13 -18.08 -14.24 -6.97
N LEU A 14 -17.49 -13.40 -6.13
CA LEU A 14 -16.09 -13.06 -6.14
C LEU A 14 -15.28 -14.09 -5.33
N ASP A 15 -13.95 -14.08 -5.49
CA ASP A 15 -13.03 -15.05 -4.86
C ASP A 15 -13.03 -15.01 -3.33
N ASP A 16 -13.44 -13.90 -2.76
CA ASP A 16 -13.63 -13.68 -1.32
C ASP A 16 -15.01 -14.18 -0.82
N GLY A 17 -15.85 -14.72 -1.70
CA GLY A 17 -17.20 -15.18 -1.42
C GLY A 17 -18.28 -14.09 -1.53
N THR A 18 -17.89 -12.86 -1.85
CA THR A 18 -18.81 -11.72 -1.92
C THR A 18 -19.69 -11.81 -3.15
N LEU A 19 -21.00 -11.63 -2.96
CA LEU A 19 -21.99 -11.63 -4.05
C LEU A 19 -22.17 -10.21 -4.58
N VAL A 20 -21.86 -10.04 -5.86
CA VAL A 20 -21.96 -8.76 -6.56
C VAL A 20 -23.11 -8.82 -7.55
N SER A 21 -24.09 -7.94 -7.39
CA SER A 21 -25.26 -7.85 -8.26
C SER A 21 -25.21 -6.62 -9.18
N SER A 22 -24.19 -5.77 -9.06
CA SER A 22 -24.05 -4.53 -9.84
C SER A 22 -22.61 -4.30 -10.32
N SER A 23 -22.47 -3.66 -11.49
CA SER A 23 -21.17 -3.20 -12.00
C SER A 23 -20.45 -2.28 -11.03
N SER A 24 -21.18 -1.44 -10.28
CA SER A 24 -20.59 -0.50 -9.32
C SER A 24 -19.93 -1.21 -8.13
N GLN A 25 -20.54 -2.30 -7.66
CA GLN A 25 -20.00 -3.13 -6.59
C GLN A 25 -18.76 -3.89 -7.07
N LEU A 26 -18.76 -4.37 -8.32
CA LEU A 26 -17.60 -5.00 -8.93
C LEU A 26 -16.43 -4.02 -9.03
N GLU A 27 -16.68 -2.79 -9.49
CA GLU A 27 -15.65 -1.75 -9.60
C GLU A 27 -15.09 -1.35 -8.24
N ALA A 28 -15.94 -1.28 -7.19
CA ALA A 28 -15.51 -1.00 -5.83
C ALA A 28 -14.58 -2.10 -5.31
N TYR A 29 -14.97 -3.36 -5.49
CA TYR A 29 -14.15 -4.53 -5.14
C TYR A 29 -12.80 -4.52 -5.87
N LEU A 30 -12.81 -4.31 -7.19
CA LEU A 30 -11.58 -4.24 -7.97
C LEU A 30 -10.65 -3.13 -7.46
N ARG A 31 -11.20 -1.97 -7.10
CA ARG A 31 -10.41 -0.85 -6.55
C ARG A 31 -9.82 -1.16 -5.18
N GLU A 32 -10.56 -1.84 -4.31
CA GLU A 32 -10.10 -2.25 -2.99
C GLU A 32 -8.97 -3.28 -3.05
N HIS A 33 -9.12 -4.26 -3.93
CA HIS A 33 -8.11 -5.30 -4.16
C HIS A 33 -6.97 -4.85 -5.10
N ASP A 34 -6.95 -3.58 -5.49
CA ASP A 34 -5.87 -2.99 -6.30
C ASP A 34 -5.76 -3.70 -7.68
N LEU A 35 -6.92 -4.12 -8.19
CA LEU A 35 -7.16 -4.78 -9.48
C LEU A 35 -7.86 -3.81 -10.44
N SER A 36 -7.92 -4.18 -11.72
CA SER A 36 -8.71 -3.47 -12.73
C SER A 36 -9.48 -4.46 -13.58
N LEU A 37 -10.48 -3.97 -14.33
CA LEU A 37 -11.11 -4.78 -15.36
C LEU A 37 -10.08 -5.20 -16.40
N SER A 38 -10.26 -6.38 -17.01
CA SER A 38 -9.36 -6.92 -18.03
C SER A 38 -9.12 -5.94 -19.19
N ALA A 39 -10.14 -5.19 -19.59
CA ALA A 39 -10.07 -4.16 -20.62
C ALA A 39 -9.28 -2.90 -20.20
N ASP A 40 -9.19 -2.62 -18.90
CA ASP A 40 -8.59 -1.39 -18.35
C ASP A 40 -7.14 -1.58 -17.87
N TYR A 41 -6.58 -2.79 -18.00
CA TYR A 41 -5.16 -3.10 -17.75
C TYR A 41 -4.24 -2.45 -18.80
N SER A 42 -4.22 -1.13 -18.83
CA SER A 42 -3.33 -0.35 -19.68
C SER A 42 -1.91 -0.27 -19.10
N GLU A 43 -0.94 0.03 -19.97
CA GLU A 43 0.45 0.34 -19.56
C GLU A 43 0.48 1.49 -18.54
N ALA A 44 -0.38 2.51 -18.74
CA ALA A 44 -0.51 3.65 -17.84
C ALA A 44 -1.01 3.25 -16.45
N TRP A 45 -1.97 2.33 -16.35
CA TRP A 45 -2.45 1.80 -15.07
C TRP A 45 -1.34 1.04 -14.34
N ARG A 46 -0.60 0.18 -15.06
CA ARG A 46 0.54 -0.57 -14.50
C ARG A 46 1.63 0.37 -13.97
N GLN A 47 1.95 1.41 -14.72
CA GLN A 47 2.94 2.41 -14.32
C GLN A 47 2.48 3.22 -13.10
N LYS A 48 1.21 3.65 -13.08
CA LYS A 48 0.63 4.35 -11.92
C LYS A 48 0.70 3.48 -10.66
N ARG A 49 0.38 2.19 -10.76
CA ARG A 49 0.47 1.24 -9.65
C ARG A 49 1.91 1.07 -9.16
N LYS A 50 2.87 0.93 -10.07
CA LYS A 50 4.30 0.88 -9.73
C LYS A 50 4.75 2.13 -8.97
N ASN A 51 4.41 3.32 -9.47
CA ASN A 51 4.76 4.59 -8.84
C ASN A 51 4.15 4.73 -7.43
N ARG A 52 2.90 4.30 -7.25
CA ARG A 52 2.24 4.30 -5.92
C ARG A 52 2.97 3.40 -4.92
N ARG A 53 3.37 2.20 -5.34
CA ARG A 53 4.15 1.29 -4.49
C ARG A 53 5.52 1.86 -4.15
N GLU A 54 6.20 2.44 -5.13
CA GLU A 54 7.53 3.02 -4.93
C GLU A 54 7.48 4.23 -3.98
N THR A 55 6.50 5.12 -4.13
CA THR A 55 6.30 6.25 -3.22
C THR A 55 5.96 5.80 -1.80
N ALA A 56 5.15 4.76 -1.61
CA ALA A 56 4.88 4.18 -0.30
C ALA A 56 6.16 3.62 0.33
N ARG A 57 6.95 2.84 -0.43
CA ARG A 57 8.24 2.30 0.02
C ARG A 57 9.24 3.38 0.42
N ARG A 58 9.33 4.48 -0.36
CA ARG A 58 10.20 5.61 -0.03
C ARG A 58 9.81 6.27 1.30
N LYS A 59 8.50 6.44 1.56
CA LYS A 59 8.00 6.98 2.83
C LYS A 59 8.35 6.08 4.01
N GLU A 60 8.18 4.78 3.86
CA GLU A 60 8.52 3.79 4.89
C GLU A 60 10.02 3.79 5.21
N LEU A 61 10.87 3.76 4.17
CA LEU A 61 12.32 3.82 4.33
C LEU A 61 12.77 5.12 5.01
N PHE A 62 12.14 6.24 4.67
CA PHE A 62 12.44 7.53 5.30
C PHE A 62 12.01 7.56 6.77
N ALA A 63 10.85 7.00 7.10
CA ALA A 63 10.41 6.86 8.49
C ALA A 63 11.37 5.99 9.31
N ALA A 64 11.80 4.85 8.75
CA ALA A 64 12.78 3.96 9.36
C ALA A 64 14.14 4.67 9.55
N PHE A 65 14.59 5.44 8.55
CA PHE A 65 15.79 6.26 8.65
C PHE A 65 15.69 7.26 9.80
N LEU A 66 14.60 8.04 9.89
CA LEU A 66 14.40 9.01 10.96
C LEU A 66 14.38 8.35 12.34
N HIS A 67 13.72 7.20 12.46
CA HIS A 67 13.69 6.43 13.70
C HIS A 67 15.10 6.01 14.14
N ASN A 68 15.88 5.43 13.23
CA ASN A 68 17.24 4.98 13.50
C ASN A 68 18.20 6.14 13.78
N TYR A 69 18.06 7.24 13.05
CA TYR A 69 18.84 8.46 13.25
C TYR A 69 18.58 9.09 14.62
N LYS A 70 17.32 9.19 15.04
CA LYS A 70 16.97 9.69 16.39
C LYS A 70 17.54 8.77 17.48
N ARG A 71 17.46 7.45 17.30
CA ARG A 71 18.01 6.46 18.23
C ARG A 71 19.54 6.58 18.35
N SER A 72 20.26 6.77 17.24
CA SER A 72 21.72 6.91 17.28
C SER A 72 22.16 8.16 18.06
N ILE A 73 21.49 9.29 17.86
CA ILE A 73 21.76 10.53 18.61
C ILE A 73 21.49 10.33 20.11
N TRP A 74 20.35 9.73 20.46
CA TRP A 74 19.98 9.51 21.85
C TRP A 74 20.98 8.61 22.56
N ASN A 75 21.34 7.49 21.92
CA ASN A 75 22.34 6.58 22.44
C ASN A 75 23.70 7.27 22.58
N ALA A 76 24.16 8.01 21.57
CA ALA A 76 25.43 8.74 21.62
C ALA A 76 25.48 9.78 22.75
N LYS A 77 24.35 10.44 23.06
CA LYS A 77 24.24 11.36 24.20
C LYS A 77 24.23 10.63 25.55
N SER A 78 23.64 9.43 25.61
CA SER A 78 23.66 8.61 26.82
C SER A 78 25.07 8.11 27.15
N THR A 79 25.84 7.63 26.16
CA THR A 79 27.19 7.10 26.39
C THR A 79 28.15 8.17 26.90
N LYS A 80 28.05 9.40 26.39
CA LYS A 80 28.85 10.55 26.89
C LYS A 80 28.52 10.93 28.34
N ARG A 81 27.33 10.62 28.83
CA ARG A 81 26.91 10.93 30.21
C ARG A 81 27.43 9.92 31.22
N TYR A 82 27.78 8.70 30.78
CA TYR A 82 28.38 7.65 31.62
C TYR A 82 29.91 7.58 31.51
N PHE A 83 30.52 8.24 30.53
CA PHE A 83 31.98 8.43 30.48
C PHE A 83 32.40 9.61 31.35
N ARG A 84 32.27 9.46 32.67
CA ARG A 84 33.01 10.30 33.63
C ARG A 84 34.39 9.66 33.74
N PRO A 85 35.49 10.29 33.26
CA PRO A 85 36.81 9.73 33.51
C PRO A 85 36.99 9.68 35.03
N ALA A 86 37.17 8.47 35.56
CA ALA A 86 37.64 8.30 36.92
C ALA A 86 39.03 8.92 36.98
N GLY A 87 39.13 10.13 37.55
CA GLY A 87 40.40 10.79 37.78
C GLY A 87 41.30 9.89 38.62
N ARG A 88 42.51 9.67 38.12
CA ARG A 88 43.69 9.33 38.89
C ARG A 88 44.76 10.36 38.55
#